data_AF-A0A1A8HN97-F1
#
_entry.id   AF-A0A1A8HN97-F1
#
_cell.length_a   1.000
_cell.length_b   1.000
_cell.length_c   1.000
_cell.angle_alpha   90.00
_cell.angle_beta   90.00
_cell.angle_gamma   90.00
#
_symmetry.space_group_name_H-M   'P 1'
#
loop_
_entity.id
_entity.type
_entity.pdbx_description
1 polymer ?
#
loop_
_entity_poly.entity_id
_entity_poly.type
_entity_poly.pdbx_seq_one_letter_code
_entity_poly.pdbx_strand_id
1 'polypeptide(L)'
;LICSLTEAQLQQQPDPDSNSYLKPAGSHVEAGNPSEHQQTCTRDINAALREMSALLAGLKVEVKYLQKENEVLTAKTRELELLKQQNQANEKELELQKRELDKLKQQDQAHEGELITIKASANITENQVEALRREGEVKQVAFSASLMDSGSGDVGPFNAQAPLVFRNVFTNIGNAYNPNTGFFIAPVRGVYHFVFHINGHGHASHATAAMLFKNGENTVIAYEHQPAQFASTANSVTLLLEVGDVVFLRQWENTRIYDSDNHHTTFSGHLIFTM
;
A
#
# COMPACT_ATOMS: atom_id res chain seq x y z
N LEU A 1 -50.39 40.56 15.32
CA LEU A 1 -51.59 39.81 15.74
C LEU A 1 -51.18 38.90 16.89
N ILE A 2 -51.55 39.28 18.12
CA ILE A 2 -52.50 38.55 19.01
C ILE A 2 -51.80 37.33 19.66
N CYS A 3 -51.24 37.52 20.87
CA CYS A 3 -51.78 37.10 22.20
C CYS A 3 -51.34 35.65 22.54
N SER A 4 -50.94 35.24 23.73
CA SER A 4 -50.94 35.76 25.12
C SER A 4 -50.12 34.73 25.95
N LEU A 5 -49.26 35.15 26.89
CA LEU A 5 -49.44 35.08 28.37
C LEU A 5 -49.87 33.67 28.88
N THR A 6 -49.30 33.02 29.90
CA THR A 6 -48.70 33.53 31.14
C THR A 6 -48.02 32.38 31.91
N GLU A 7 -47.00 32.73 32.70
CA GLU A 7 -46.39 31.92 33.77
C GLU A 7 -47.39 31.63 34.91
N ALA A 8 -47.20 30.50 35.61
CA ALA A 8 -47.80 30.25 36.91
C ALA A 8 -46.74 29.75 37.89
N GLN A 9 -46.30 30.66 38.76
CA GLN A 9 -45.61 30.37 40.02
C GLN A 9 -46.63 29.88 41.05
N LEU A 10 -46.29 28.85 41.82
CA LEU A 10 -47.02 28.44 43.01
C LEU A 10 -46.06 28.49 44.20
N GLN A 11 -46.35 29.41 45.10
CA GLN A 11 -45.62 29.66 46.34
C GLN A 11 -46.65 29.88 47.45
N GLN A 12 -46.24 29.52 48.67
CA GLN A 12 -46.83 29.82 49.99
C GLN A 12 -47.69 28.73 50.66
N GLN A 13 -47.01 27.96 51.52
CA GLN A 13 -47.00 28.00 53.01
C GLN A 13 -48.33 28.02 53.84
N PRO A 14 -48.24 27.54 55.11
CA PRO A 14 -49.32 26.96 55.92
C PRO A 14 -49.94 27.95 56.93
N ASP A 15 -51.02 27.55 57.64
CA ASP A 15 -51.28 27.90 59.05
C ASP A 15 -52.56 27.23 59.65
N PRO A 16 -52.84 27.29 60.97
CA PRO A 16 -53.02 26.10 61.83
C PRO A 16 -54.34 26.06 62.65
N ASP A 17 -54.40 25.08 63.56
CA ASP A 17 -55.16 24.96 64.81
C ASP A 17 -56.66 25.31 64.86
N SER A 18 -57.46 24.37 65.40
CA SER A 18 -58.37 24.66 66.53
C SER A 18 -59.03 23.40 67.10
N ASN A 19 -59.09 23.43 68.42
CA ASN A 19 -59.40 22.37 69.37
C ASN A 19 -60.88 22.40 69.79
N SER A 20 -61.27 21.40 70.59
CA SER A 20 -62.45 21.36 71.49
C SER A 20 -63.81 20.94 70.90
N TYR A 21 -64.42 19.90 71.48
CA TYR A 21 -65.51 20.05 72.45
C TYR A 21 -65.76 18.70 73.18
N LEU A 22 -65.72 18.75 74.51
CA LEU A 22 -66.17 17.71 75.43
C LEU A 22 -67.17 18.35 76.40
N LYS A 23 -68.12 17.53 76.86
CA LYS A 23 -69.08 17.67 78.00
C LYS A 23 -70.48 18.24 77.74
N PRO A 24 -71.48 17.98 78.62
CA PRO A 24 -71.48 17.12 79.83
C PRO A 24 -72.68 16.16 79.98
N ALA A 25 -72.56 15.31 81.00
CA ALA A 25 -73.56 14.38 81.55
C ALA A 25 -74.57 15.03 82.51
N GLY A 26 -75.69 14.34 82.75
CA GLY A 26 -76.50 14.38 83.99
C GLY A 26 -76.89 12.94 84.34
N SER A 27 -76.40 12.32 85.42
CA SER A 27 -76.70 12.50 86.85
C SER A 27 -77.97 11.80 87.31
N HIS A 28 -77.82 10.71 88.06
CA HIS A 28 -78.67 10.42 89.21
C HIS A 28 -77.79 9.83 90.32
N VAL A 29 -77.91 10.44 91.50
CA VAL A 29 -77.16 10.16 92.73
C VAL A 29 -78.10 9.43 93.68
N GLU A 30 -77.59 8.41 94.37
CA GLU A 30 -78.11 8.03 95.69
C GLU A 30 -76.96 7.60 96.61
N ALA A 31 -77.08 7.96 97.89
CA ALA A 31 -76.00 8.21 98.83
C ALA A 31 -75.56 6.99 99.66
N GLY A 32 -74.27 6.91 99.99
CA GLY A 32 -73.71 5.95 100.96
C GLY A 32 -72.30 6.31 101.46
N ASN A 33 -72.23 6.68 102.75
CA ASN A 33 -71.13 6.69 103.74
C ASN A 33 -69.70 7.27 103.47
N PRO A 34 -69.07 7.98 104.45
CA PRO A 34 -67.87 8.81 104.25
C PRO A 34 -66.51 8.06 104.32
N SER A 35 -66.51 6.73 104.47
CA SER A 35 -65.28 5.94 104.61
C SER A 35 -64.75 5.37 103.28
N GLU A 36 -65.55 5.40 102.20
CA GLU A 36 -65.13 4.94 100.87
C GLU A 36 -64.46 6.04 100.04
N HIS A 37 -64.68 7.32 100.38
CA HIS A 37 -64.24 8.44 99.55
C HIS A 37 -62.71 8.58 99.46
N GLN A 38 -61.99 8.23 100.52
CA GLN A 38 -60.51 8.21 100.54
C GLN A 38 -59.95 7.02 99.74
N GLN A 39 -60.69 5.91 99.67
CA GLN A 39 -60.29 4.69 98.97
C GLN A 39 -60.66 4.71 97.47
N THR A 40 -61.71 5.47 97.11
CA THR A 40 -62.19 5.65 95.73
C THR A 40 -61.35 6.67 94.96
N CYS A 41 -60.99 7.80 95.59
CA CYS A 41 -60.08 8.81 95.01
C CYS A 41 -58.67 8.23 94.75
N THR A 42 -58.18 7.37 95.65
CA THR A 42 -56.90 6.67 95.49
C THR A 42 -56.97 5.59 94.40
N ARG A 43 -58.12 4.94 94.19
CA ARG A 43 -58.32 3.96 93.10
C ARG A 43 -58.35 4.63 91.72
N ASP A 44 -58.99 5.79 91.61
CA ASP A 44 -59.11 6.57 90.37
C ASP A 44 -57.76 7.13 89.91
N ILE A 45 -56.96 7.67 90.84
CA ILE A 45 -55.60 8.13 90.56
C ILE A 45 -54.71 6.97 90.11
N ASN A 46 -54.84 5.79 90.73
CA ASN A 46 -54.08 4.60 90.35
C ASN A 46 -54.51 4.02 88.99
N ALA A 47 -55.79 4.13 88.62
CA ALA A 47 -56.28 3.75 87.30
C ALA A 47 -55.73 4.70 86.21
N ALA A 48 -55.81 6.02 86.44
CA ALA A 48 -55.22 7.02 85.57
C ALA A 48 -53.69 6.86 85.44
N LEU A 49 -52.97 6.53 86.54
CA LEU A 49 -51.53 6.26 86.49
C LEU A 49 -51.19 5.02 85.67
N ARG A 50 -52.04 3.98 85.69
CA ARG A 50 -51.87 2.76 84.88
C ARG A 50 -52.12 3.02 83.40
N GLU A 51 -53.17 3.76 83.07
CA GLU A 51 -53.43 4.18 81.69
C GLU A 51 -52.31 5.06 81.16
N MET A 52 -51.87 6.04 81.95
CA MET A 52 -50.76 6.90 81.61
C MET A 52 -49.46 6.10 81.45
N SER A 53 -49.21 5.10 82.31
CA SER A 53 -48.07 4.17 82.16
C SER A 53 -48.18 3.29 80.91
N ALA A 54 -49.38 2.84 80.54
CA ALA A 54 -49.63 2.06 79.34
C ALA A 54 -49.41 2.91 78.07
N LEU A 55 -49.88 4.16 78.06
CA LEU A 55 -49.63 5.13 76.99
C LEU A 55 -48.13 5.45 76.87
N LEU A 56 -47.44 5.67 78.00
CA LEU A 56 -46.00 5.95 78.02
C LEU A 56 -45.19 4.73 77.55
N ALA A 57 -45.64 3.51 77.86
CA ALA A 57 -45.06 2.29 77.32
C ALA A 57 -45.29 2.15 75.81
N GLY A 58 -46.49 2.44 75.30
CA GLY A 58 -46.82 2.44 73.87
C GLY A 58 -45.98 3.46 73.10
N LEU A 59 -45.90 4.69 73.62
CA LEU A 59 -45.11 5.77 73.02
C LEU A 59 -43.62 5.44 73.00
N LYS A 60 -43.11 4.75 74.03
CA LYS A 60 -41.72 4.27 74.09
C LYS A 60 -41.42 3.19 73.04
N VAL A 61 -42.38 2.34 72.72
CA VAL A 61 -42.25 1.34 71.64
C VAL A 61 -42.22 2.05 70.28
N GLU A 62 -43.10 3.02 70.07
CA GLU A 62 -43.16 3.78 68.82
C GLU A 62 -41.91 4.64 68.58
N VAL A 63 -41.38 5.28 69.62
CA VAL A 63 -40.08 5.99 69.55
C VAL A 63 -38.95 5.05 69.16
N LYS A 64 -38.91 3.82 69.70
CA LYS A 64 -37.91 2.82 69.30
C LYS A 64 -38.08 2.36 67.85
N TYR A 65 -39.31 2.22 67.39
CA TYR A 65 -39.62 1.86 66.00
C TYR A 65 -39.18 2.96 65.03
N LEU A 66 -39.52 4.22 65.33
CA LEU A 66 -39.10 5.40 64.56
C LEU A 66 -37.59 5.60 64.57
N GLN A 67 -36.91 5.31 65.69
CA GLN A 67 -35.44 5.30 65.73
C GLN A 67 -34.86 4.30 64.73
N LYS A 68 -35.44 3.09 64.67
CA LYS A 68 -34.97 2.04 63.76
C LYS A 68 -35.26 2.36 62.29
N GLU A 69 -36.42 2.94 61.98
CA GLU A 69 -36.70 3.44 60.63
C GLU A 69 -35.75 4.58 60.23
N ASN A 70 -35.43 5.50 61.14
CA ASN A 70 -34.45 6.55 60.87
C ASN A 70 -33.03 5.99 60.63
N GLU A 71 -32.61 4.96 61.36
CA GLU A 71 -31.35 4.26 61.11
C GLU A 71 -31.31 3.64 59.71
N VAL A 72 -32.40 2.95 59.31
CA VAL A 72 -32.53 2.37 57.97
C VAL A 72 -32.55 3.45 56.88
N LEU A 73 -33.27 4.55 57.09
CA LEU A 73 -33.33 5.67 56.16
C LEU A 73 -31.96 6.34 56.01
N THR A 74 -31.22 6.48 57.11
CA THR A 74 -29.85 7.02 57.11
C THR A 74 -28.90 6.10 56.33
N ALA A 75 -29.02 4.78 56.51
CA ALA A 75 -28.23 3.81 55.75
C ALA A 75 -28.53 3.88 54.23
N LYS A 76 -29.82 3.94 53.86
CA LYS A 76 -30.26 4.06 52.45
C LYS A 76 -29.80 5.37 51.81
N THR A 77 -29.77 6.46 52.58
CA THR A 77 -29.26 7.76 52.11
C THR A 77 -27.77 7.69 51.79
N ARG A 78 -26.97 7.01 52.63
CA ARG A 78 -25.53 6.80 52.38
C ARG A 78 -25.28 5.93 51.14
N GLU A 79 -26.08 4.88 50.95
CA GLU A 79 -25.99 4.01 49.77
C GLU A 79 -26.32 4.80 48.47
N LEU A 80 -27.32 5.68 48.52
CA LEU A 80 -27.67 6.56 47.40
C LEU A 80 -26.52 7.55 47.06
N GLU A 81 -25.86 8.11 48.06
CA GLU A 81 -24.68 8.97 47.85
C GLU A 81 -23.53 8.21 47.19
N LEU A 82 -23.26 6.96 47.62
CA LEU A 82 -22.24 6.11 47.01
C LEU A 82 -22.57 5.82 45.53
N LEU A 83 -23.81 5.46 45.24
CA LEU A 83 -24.26 5.19 43.88
C LEU A 83 -24.13 6.45 42.99
N LYS A 84 -24.44 7.62 43.55
CA LYS A 84 -24.29 8.91 42.85
C LYS A 84 -22.83 9.20 42.52
N GLN A 85 -21.90 8.93 43.45
CA GLN A 85 -20.47 9.08 43.20
C GLN A 85 -19.97 8.11 42.13
N GLN A 86 -20.43 6.84 42.17
CA GLN A 86 -20.07 5.85 41.14
C GLN A 86 -20.57 6.26 39.76
N ASN A 87 -21.80 6.77 39.65
CA ASN A 87 -22.34 7.26 38.38
C ASN A 87 -21.53 8.44 37.84
N GLN A 88 -21.11 9.38 38.70
CA GLN A 88 -20.22 10.47 38.29
C GLN A 88 -18.84 10.00 37.86
N ALA A 89 -18.30 8.94 38.49
CA ALA A 89 -17.03 8.35 38.07
C ALA A 89 -17.16 7.69 36.69
N ASN A 90 -18.23 6.91 36.49
CA ASN A 90 -18.51 6.25 35.21
C ASN A 90 -18.75 7.28 34.08
N GLU A 91 -19.42 8.40 34.35
CA GLU A 91 -19.60 9.48 33.37
C GLU A 91 -18.26 10.10 32.93
N LYS A 92 -17.33 10.29 33.87
CA LYS A 92 -15.98 10.80 33.56
C LYS A 92 -15.17 9.79 32.73
N GLU A 93 -15.27 8.50 33.05
CA GLU A 93 -14.60 7.44 32.30
C GLU A 93 -15.16 7.33 30.88
N LEU A 94 -16.49 7.44 30.72
CA LEU A 94 -17.14 7.46 29.42
C LEU A 94 -16.73 8.68 28.58
N GLU A 95 -16.57 9.86 29.20
CA GLU A 95 -16.01 11.02 28.52
C GLU A 95 -14.58 10.81 28.05
N LEU A 96 -13.74 10.16 28.87
CA LEU A 96 -12.36 9.88 28.51
C LEU A 96 -12.30 8.92 27.31
N GLN A 97 -13.09 7.85 27.33
CA GLN A 97 -13.18 6.89 26.22
C GLN A 97 -13.67 7.55 24.93
N LYS A 98 -14.63 8.49 25.01
CA LYS A 98 -15.07 9.27 23.83
C LYS A 98 -13.93 10.08 23.22
N ARG A 99 -13.10 10.73 24.05
CA ARG A 99 -11.94 11.51 23.57
C ARG A 99 -10.88 10.62 22.93
N GLU A 100 -10.65 9.42 23.46
CA GLU A 100 -9.73 8.46 22.85
C GLU A 100 -10.24 7.94 21.51
N LEU A 101 -11.55 7.66 21.42
CA LEU A 101 -12.19 7.26 20.16
C LEU A 101 -12.07 8.35 19.09
N ASP A 102 -12.26 9.62 19.46
CA ASP A 102 -12.10 10.75 18.55
C ASP A 102 -10.65 10.89 18.05
N LYS A 103 -9.66 10.68 18.93
CA LYS A 103 -8.24 10.67 18.54
C LYS A 103 -7.92 9.53 17.57
N LEU A 104 -8.41 8.32 17.85
CA LEU A 104 -8.18 7.16 16.98
C LEU A 104 -8.80 7.38 15.59
N LYS A 105 -10.01 7.96 15.55
CA LYS A 105 -10.70 8.29 14.30
C LYS A 105 -9.96 9.34 13.47
N GLN A 106 -9.37 10.36 14.11
CA GLN A 106 -8.53 11.33 13.41
C GLN A 106 -7.24 10.69 12.86
N GLN A 107 -6.64 9.75 13.61
CA GLN A 107 -5.45 9.06 13.17
C GLN A 107 -5.74 8.13 11.97
N ASP A 108 -6.86 7.40 11.99
CA ASP A 108 -7.29 6.58 10.85
C ASP A 108 -7.50 7.42 9.58
N GLN A 109 -8.11 8.60 9.70
CA GLN A 109 -8.27 9.53 8.58
C GLN A 109 -6.93 10.04 8.05
N ALA A 110 -5.97 10.32 8.93
CA ALA A 110 -4.63 10.73 8.54
C ALA A 110 -3.87 9.61 7.80
N HIS A 111 -3.91 8.38 8.34
CA HIS A 111 -3.32 7.20 7.69
C HIS A 111 -3.95 6.91 6.33
N GLU A 112 -5.26 7.09 6.17
CA GLU A 112 -5.94 6.91 4.88
C GLU A 112 -5.45 7.92 3.82
N GLY A 113 -5.23 9.19 4.22
CA GLY A 113 -4.62 10.21 3.36
C GLY A 113 -3.17 9.89 2.96
N GLU A 114 -2.36 9.39 3.90
CA GLU A 114 -1.00 8.92 3.60
C GLU A 114 -1.01 7.73 2.65
N LEU A 115 -1.93 6.78 2.84
CA LEU A 115 -2.05 5.59 1.98
C LEU A 115 -2.40 5.96 0.54
N ILE A 116 -3.30 6.93 0.33
CA ILE A 116 -3.62 7.46 -1.00
C ILE A 116 -2.37 8.06 -1.65
N THR A 117 -1.59 8.82 -0.89
CA THR A 117 -0.38 9.47 -1.38
C THR A 117 0.71 8.45 -1.75
N ILE A 118 0.94 7.46 -0.89
CA ILE A 118 1.88 6.36 -1.13
C ILE A 118 1.45 5.56 -2.36
N LYS A 119 0.15 5.26 -2.51
CA LYS A 119 -0.37 4.53 -3.67
C LYS A 119 -0.17 5.30 -4.98
N ALA A 120 -0.39 6.62 -4.98
CA ALA A 120 -0.12 7.46 -6.13
C ALA A 120 1.37 7.47 -6.50
N SER A 121 2.25 7.62 -5.51
CA SER A 121 3.70 7.56 -5.72
C SER A 121 4.14 6.21 -6.25
N ALA A 122 3.62 5.10 -5.71
CA ALA A 122 3.95 3.75 -6.14
C ALA A 122 3.56 3.53 -7.62
N ASN A 123 2.36 3.96 -8.02
CA ASN A 123 1.92 3.88 -9.42
C ASN A 123 2.82 4.70 -10.35
N ILE A 124 3.27 5.88 -9.92
CA ILE A 124 4.20 6.71 -10.72
C ILE A 124 5.55 6.00 -10.88
N THR A 125 6.10 5.47 -9.78
CA THR A 125 7.36 4.73 -9.81
C THR A 125 7.26 3.47 -10.67
N GLU A 126 6.16 2.72 -10.58
CA GLU A 126 5.92 1.54 -11.41
C GLU A 126 5.90 1.89 -12.90
N ASN A 127 5.20 2.96 -13.28
CA ASN A 127 5.19 3.45 -14.67
C ASN A 127 6.59 3.90 -15.14
N GLN A 128 7.37 4.58 -14.28
CA GLN A 128 8.73 4.97 -14.61
C GLN A 128 9.65 3.76 -14.79
N VAL A 129 9.52 2.74 -13.92
CA VAL A 129 10.28 1.48 -14.03
C VAL A 129 9.90 0.73 -15.31
N GLU A 130 8.63 0.68 -15.68
CA GLU A 130 8.19 0.09 -16.95
C GLU A 130 8.73 0.84 -18.17
N ALA A 131 8.68 2.18 -18.16
CA ALA A 131 9.23 2.99 -19.25
C ALA A 131 10.74 2.76 -19.40
N LEU A 132 11.49 2.79 -18.30
CA LEU A 132 12.92 2.49 -18.28
C LEU A 132 13.22 1.05 -18.71
N ARG A 133 12.35 0.08 -18.41
CA ARG A 133 12.47 -1.30 -18.91
C ARG A 133 12.27 -1.39 -20.42
N ARG A 134 11.31 -0.65 -20.98
CA ARG A 134 11.06 -0.62 -22.44
C ARG A 134 12.16 0.12 -23.19
N GLU A 135 12.71 1.19 -22.60
CA GLU A 135 13.90 1.88 -23.13
C GLU A 135 15.18 1.05 -22.95
N GLY A 136 15.25 0.28 -21.86
CA GLY A 136 16.36 -0.60 -21.47
C GLY A 136 16.27 -2.01 -22.04
N GLU A 137 15.25 -2.35 -22.84
CA GLU A 137 15.37 -3.38 -23.87
C GLU A 137 16.35 -2.86 -24.92
N VAL A 138 17.62 -2.84 -24.52
CA VAL A 138 18.76 -2.60 -25.39
C VAL A 138 18.51 -3.51 -26.58
N LYS A 139 18.27 -2.91 -27.74
CA LYS A 139 18.17 -3.66 -28.98
C LYS A 139 19.56 -4.16 -29.30
N GLN A 140 19.95 -5.22 -28.60
CA GLN A 140 21.22 -5.90 -28.76
C GLN A 140 21.21 -6.45 -30.17
N VAL A 141 22.20 -6.03 -30.95
CA VAL A 141 22.37 -6.50 -32.31
C VAL A 141 23.82 -6.90 -32.43
N ALA A 142 24.06 -8.17 -32.72
CA ALA A 142 25.39 -8.69 -32.96
C ALA A 142 25.27 -9.94 -33.84
N PHE A 143 26.10 -10.02 -34.86
CA PHE A 143 26.25 -11.23 -35.66
C PHE A 143 27.72 -11.55 -35.89
N SER A 144 27.99 -12.83 -36.11
CA SER A 144 29.30 -13.33 -36.52
C SER A 144 29.08 -14.59 -37.35
N ALA A 145 29.70 -14.66 -38.52
CA ALA A 145 29.54 -15.76 -39.47
C ALA A 145 30.84 -16.04 -40.24
N SER A 146 31.00 -17.26 -40.73
CA SER A 146 32.07 -17.67 -41.65
C SER A 146 31.52 -18.06 -43.02
N LEU A 147 32.39 -18.02 -44.04
CA LEU A 147 31.99 -18.07 -45.44
C LEU A 147 31.26 -19.38 -45.80
N MET A 148 31.86 -20.52 -45.46
CA MET A 148 31.32 -21.86 -45.76
C MET A 148 30.65 -22.49 -44.53
N ASP A 149 29.58 -23.23 -44.78
CA ASP A 149 28.88 -24.07 -43.78
C ASP A 149 29.68 -25.32 -43.42
N SER A 150 30.26 -25.96 -44.43
CA SER A 150 31.20 -27.09 -44.30
C SER A 150 32.04 -27.24 -45.56
N GLY A 151 33.12 -28.03 -45.47
CA GLY A 151 34.02 -28.33 -46.57
C GLY A 151 35.23 -27.41 -46.62
N SER A 152 35.96 -27.45 -47.73
CA SER A 152 37.17 -26.67 -47.94
C SER A 152 37.32 -26.33 -49.42
N GLY A 153 37.68 -25.09 -49.72
CA GLY A 153 37.92 -24.68 -51.09
C GLY A 153 38.09 -23.17 -51.28
N ASP A 154 38.50 -22.81 -52.49
CA ASP A 154 38.55 -21.42 -52.93
C ASP A 154 37.22 -21.02 -53.58
N VAL A 155 36.78 -19.80 -53.29
CA VAL A 155 35.68 -19.08 -53.93
C VAL A 155 36.27 -18.08 -54.93
N GLY A 156 35.78 -18.13 -56.17
CA GLY A 156 36.37 -17.41 -57.30
C GLY A 156 37.60 -18.12 -57.89
N PRO A 157 38.36 -17.46 -58.79
CA PRO A 157 38.19 -16.08 -59.20
C PRO A 157 36.98 -15.88 -60.12
N PHE A 158 36.29 -14.76 -59.94
CA PHE A 158 35.21 -14.31 -60.81
C PHE A 158 35.68 -13.12 -61.64
N ASN A 159 35.19 -13.00 -62.87
CA ASN A 159 35.54 -11.89 -63.78
C ASN A 159 34.84 -10.56 -63.45
N ALA A 160 34.00 -10.52 -62.41
CA ALA A 160 33.31 -9.35 -61.90
C ALA A 160 33.15 -9.50 -60.38
N GLN A 161 32.78 -8.41 -59.70
CA GLN A 161 32.48 -8.46 -58.27
C GLN A 161 31.31 -9.41 -57.97
N ALA A 162 31.49 -10.31 -57.02
CA ALA A 162 30.50 -11.31 -56.64
C ALA A 162 30.07 -11.14 -55.17
N PRO A 163 28.77 -11.31 -54.83
CA PRO A 163 28.33 -11.25 -53.44
C PRO A 163 28.93 -12.38 -52.60
N LEU A 164 29.37 -12.06 -51.39
CA LEU A 164 29.83 -13.04 -50.41
C LEU A 164 28.73 -13.32 -49.40
N VAL A 165 28.30 -14.57 -49.34
CA VAL A 165 27.25 -15.06 -48.44
C VAL A 165 27.91 -15.96 -47.40
N PHE A 166 27.95 -15.51 -46.13
CA PHE A 166 28.57 -16.24 -45.03
C PHE A 166 27.53 -17.17 -44.42
N ARG A 167 27.64 -18.47 -44.75
CA ARG A 167 26.57 -19.44 -44.51
C ARG A 167 26.58 -20.03 -43.10
N ASN A 168 27.75 -20.16 -42.49
CA ASN A 168 27.87 -20.65 -41.12
C ASN A 168 27.73 -19.49 -40.13
N VAL A 169 26.67 -19.50 -39.33
CA VAL A 169 26.37 -18.40 -38.40
C VAL A 169 26.68 -18.83 -36.97
N PHE A 170 27.69 -18.20 -36.35
CA PHE A 170 28.05 -18.42 -34.95
C PHE A 170 27.05 -17.75 -34.00
N THR A 171 26.68 -16.50 -34.31
CA THR A 171 25.80 -15.67 -33.50
C THR A 171 24.96 -14.77 -34.41
N ASN A 172 23.69 -14.53 -34.05
CA ASN A 172 22.80 -13.60 -34.77
C ASN A 172 21.76 -12.97 -33.83
N ILE A 173 22.23 -12.29 -32.78
CA ILE A 173 21.37 -11.59 -31.82
C ILE A 173 20.67 -10.44 -32.55
N GLY A 174 19.36 -10.36 -32.39
CA GLY A 174 18.51 -9.39 -33.11
C GLY A 174 18.13 -9.83 -34.53
N ASN A 175 18.59 -11.00 -35.01
CA ASN A 175 18.27 -11.57 -36.33
C ASN A 175 18.47 -10.59 -37.50
N ALA A 176 19.48 -9.72 -37.38
CA ALA A 176 19.77 -8.67 -38.36
C ALA A 176 20.58 -9.17 -39.56
N TYR A 177 21.28 -10.30 -39.44
CA TYR A 177 22.02 -10.94 -40.52
C TYR A 177 21.20 -12.07 -41.18
N ASN A 178 21.18 -12.11 -42.51
CA ASN A 178 20.52 -13.16 -43.27
C ASN A 178 21.56 -14.05 -44.01
N PRO A 179 21.76 -15.32 -43.57
CA PRO A 179 22.74 -16.23 -44.17
C PRO A 179 22.36 -16.75 -45.56
N ASN A 180 21.13 -16.50 -46.03
CA ASN A 180 20.74 -16.85 -47.40
C ASN A 180 21.16 -15.78 -48.42
N THR A 181 21.26 -14.52 -47.99
CA THR A 181 21.58 -13.37 -48.87
C THR A 181 22.94 -12.75 -48.59
N GLY A 182 23.50 -12.96 -47.39
CA GLY A 182 24.73 -12.32 -46.94
C GLY A 182 24.52 -10.90 -46.40
N PHE A 183 23.26 -10.47 -46.22
CA PHE A 183 22.93 -9.10 -45.86
C PHE A 183 22.75 -8.94 -44.36
N PHE A 184 23.36 -7.91 -43.81
CA PHE A 184 22.98 -7.31 -42.54
C PHE A 184 22.01 -6.16 -42.81
N ILE A 185 20.87 -6.14 -42.14
CA ILE A 185 19.87 -5.05 -42.23
C ILE A 185 19.74 -4.42 -40.85
N ALA A 186 20.03 -3.12 -40.74
CA ALA A 186 19.98 -2.42 -39.47
C ALA A 186 18.54 -2.39 -38.92
N PRO A 187 18.25 -3.06 -37.79
CA PRO A 187 16.90 -3.07 -37.21
C PRO A 187 16.60 -1.78 -36.42
N VAL A 188 17.65 -1.03 -36.08
CA VAL A 188 17.56 0.28 -35.44
C VAL A 188 18.58 1.26 -35.97
N ARG A 189 18.25 2.53 -35.81
CA ARG A 189 19.19 3.61 -36.01
C ARG A 189 20.23 3.60 -34.90
N GLY A 190 21.50 3.63 -35.28
CA GLY A 190 22.60 3.55 -34.32
C GLY A 190 23.97 3.45 -34.96
N VAL A 191 25.00 3.44 -34.11
CA VAL A 191 26.38 3.28 -34.55
C VAL A 191 26.76 1.81 -34.46
N TYR A 192 27.21 1.25 -35.59
CA TYR A 192 27.58 -0.16 -35.73
C TYR A 192 29.06 -0.29 -36.09
N HIS A 193 29.72 -1.30 -35.54
CA HIS A 193 31.08 -1.68 -35.96
C HIS A 193 31.01 -2.97 -36.76
N PHE A 194 31.67 -3.00 -37.92
CA PHE A 194 31.83 -4.17 -38.77
C PHE A 194 33.30 -4.50 -38.93
N VAL A 195 33.62 -5.79 -38.91
CA VAL A 195 34.96 -6.31 -39.16
C VAL A 195 34.87 -7.57 -39.99
N PHE A 196 35.80 -7.72 -40.92
CA PHE A 196 35.89 -8.91 -41.75
C PHE A 196 37.35 -9.31 -41.95
N HIS A 197 37.57 -10.62 -41.90
CA HIS A 197 38.86 -11.25 -42.16
C HIS A 197 38.69 -12.15 -43.37
N ILE A 198 39.54 -11.95 -44.38
CA ILE A 198 39.51 -12.68 -45.63
C ILE A 198 40.84 -13.37 -45.80
N ASN A 199 40.78 -14.68 -46.00
CA ASN A 199 41.95 -15.51 -46.20
C ASN A 199 41.95 -16.08 -47.61
N GLY A 200 43.12 -16.45 -48.12
CA GLY A 200 43.27 -17.01 -49.46
C GLY A 200 44.62 -17.67 -49.64
N HIS A 201 44.72 -18.57 -50.60
CA HIS A 201 46.01 -19.08 -51.03
C HIS A 201 46.72 -18.05 -51.92
N GLY A 202 48.01 -17.83 -51.66
CA GLY A 202 48.85 -17.00 -52.48
C GLY A 202 48.93 -17.52 -53.91
N HIS A 203 48.84 -16.61 -54.87
CA HIS A 203 48.78 -16.93 -56.29
C HIS A 203 49.45 -15.83 -57.12
N ALA A 204 50.18 -16.23 -58.17
CA ALA A 204 50.93 -15.29 -59.01
C ALA A 204 50.05 -14.19 -59.64
N SER A 205 48.82 -14.52 -59.99
CA SER A 205 47.91 -13.63 -60.75
C SER A 205 46.62 -13.25 -60.02
N HIS A 206 46.37 -13.78 -58.83
CA HIS A 206 45.12 -13.54 -58.11
C HIS A 206 45.42 -13.07 -56.69
N ALA A 207 44.87 -11.91 -56.34
CA ALA A 207 44.90 -11.39 -54.98
C ALA A 207 43.80 -12.06 -54.12
N THR A 208 43.82 -11.80 -52.83
CA THR A 208 42.74 -12.08 -51.87
C THR A 208 42.11 -10.75 -51.48
N ALA A 209 40.84 -10.53 -51.81
CA ALA A 209 40.19 -9.27 -51.44
C ALA A 209 38.67 -9.34 -51.31
N ALA A 210 38.13 -8.57 -50.36
CA ALA A 210 36.70 -8.30 -50.23
C ALA A 210 36.45 -6.83 -49.90
N MET A 211 35.26 -6.37 -50.30
CA MET A 211 34.79 -5.00 -50.15
C MET A 211 33.50 -5.00 -49.35
N LEU A 212 33.40 -4.10 -48.38
CA LEU A 212 32.18 -3.85 -47.62
C LEU A 212 31.38 -2.74 -48.29
N PHE A 213 30.11 -3.02 -48.52
CA PHE A 213 29.15 -2.11 -49.12
C PHE A 213 28.10 -1.68 -48.09
N LYS A 214 27.73 -0.39 -48.12
CA LYS A 214 26.53 0.15 -47.47
C LYS A 214 25.56 0.62 -48.56
N ASN A 215 24.35 0.08 -48.60
CA ASN A 215 23.31 0.46 -49.57
C ASN A 215 23.76 0.47 -51.04
N GLY A 216 24.71 -0.39 -51.41
CA GLY A 216 25.24 -0.47 -52.77
C GLY A 216 26.45 0.44 -53.05
N GLU A 217 26.86 1.28 -52.10
CA GLU A 217 28.10 2.07 -52.19
C GLU A 217 29.24 1.35 -51.46
N ASN A 218 30.43 1.33 -52.08
CA ASN A 218 31.63 0.76 -51.48
C ASN A 218 32.14 1.65 -50.35
N THR A 219 32.37 1.05 -49.18
CA THR A 219 32.84 1.75 -47.97
C THR A 219 34.32 1.52 -47.73
N VAL A 220 34.73 0.25 -47.58
CA VAL A 220 36.11 -0.16 -47.26
C VAL A 220 36.47 -1.47 -47.95
N ILE A 221 37.76 -1.70 -48.16
CA ILE A 221 38.31 -2.90 -48.81
C ILE A 221 39.40 -3.52 -47.94
N ALA A 222 39.44 -4.85 -47.86
CA ALA A 222 40.62 -5.60 -47.46
C ALA A 222 41.21 -6.24 -48.73
N TYR A 223 42.49 -6.00 -48.99
CA TYR A 223 43.19 -6.48 -50.18
C TYR A 223 44.59 -6.95 -49.79
N GLU A 224 44.99 -8.10 -50.29
CA GLU A 224 46.35 -8.62 -50.19
C GLU A 224 46.72 -9.38 -51.46
N HIS A 225 47.88 -9.10 -52.04
CA HIS A 225 48.41 -9.89 -53.16
C HIS A 225 49.73 -10.54 -52.76
N GLN A 226 49.64 -11.85 -52.49
CA GLN A 226 50.80 -12.66 -52.17
C GLN A 226 51.02 -13.70 -53.29
N PRO A 227 52.22 -13.81 -53.88
CA PRO A 227 52.47 -14.74 -54.99
C PRO A 227 52.42 -16.24 -54.61
N ALA A 228 52.63 -16.57 -53.33
CA ALA A 228 52.74 -17.94 -52.82
C ALA A 228 52.38 -17.99 -51.32
N GLN A 229 52.27 -19.20 -50.76
CA GLN A 229 51.88 -19.45 -49.36
C GLN A 229 50.44 -19.00 -49.07
N PHE A 230 50.18 -18.43 -47.90
CA PHE A 230 48.83 -18.12 -47.43
C PHE A 230 48.70 -16.62 -47.17
N ALA A 231 47.71 -16.01 -47.80
CA ALA A 231 47.35 -14.61 -47.67
C ALA A 231 46.24 -14.43 -46.63
N SER A 232 46.37 -13.37 -45.82
CA SER A 232 45.39 -12.99 -44.83
C SER A 232 45.27 -11.47 -44.83
N THR A 233 44.05 -10.96 -44.98
CA THR A 233 43.76 -9.53 -45.00
C THR A 233 42.49 -9.25 -44.21
N ALA A 234 42.42 -8.08 -43.57
CA ALA A 234 41.27 -7.69 -42.79
C ALA A 234 41.06 -6.19 -42.86
N ASN A 235 39.82 -5.76 -42.69
CA ASN A 235 39.48 -4.36 -42.50
C ASN A 235 38.26 -4.24 -41.59
N SER A 236 38.06 -3.06 -41.01
CA SER A 236 36.91 -2.75 -40.18
C SER A 236 36.45 -1.32 -40.41
N VAL A 237 35.19 -1.07 -40.08
CA VAL A 237 34.60 0.26 -40.18
C VAL A 237 33.48 0.44 -39.15
N THR A 238 33.39 1.64 -38.60
CA THR A 238 32.28 2.08 -37.75
C THR A 238 31.36 3.00 -38.56
N LEU A 239 30.08 2.66 -38.64
CA LEU A 239 29.08 3.36 -39.46
C LEU A 239 27.87 3.75 -38.63
N LEU A 240 27.39 4.99 -38.84
CA LEU A 240 26.03 5.35 -38.48
C LEU A 240 25.08 4.75 -39.52
N LEU A 241 24.15 3.92 -39.06
CA LEU A 241 23.13 3.28 -39.89
C LEU A 241 21.75 3.80 -39.50
N GLU A 242 20.91 4.00 -40.51
CA GLU A 242 19.47 4.22 -40.37
C GLU A 242 18.72 2.88 -40.39
N VAL A 243 17.47 2.86 -39.92
CA VAL A 243 16.64 1.65 -39.96
C VAL A 243 16.46 1.20 -41.40
N GLY A 244 16.81 -0.06 -41.68
CA GLY A 244 16.72 -0.65 -43.01
C GLY A 244 17.97 -0.48 -43.88
N ASP A 245 19.00 0.24 -43.43
CA ASP A 245 20.29 0.29 -44.13
C ASP A 245 20.86 -1.14 -44.24
N VAL A 246 21.37 -1.46 -45.42
CA VAL A 246 21.89 -2.80 -45.76
C VAL A 246 23.41 -2.77 -45.87
N VAL A 247 24.07 -3.65 -45.13
CA VAL A 247 25.54 -3.84 -45.16
C VAL A 247 25.87 -5.27 -45.59
N PHE A 248 26.80 -5.43 -46.54
CA PHE A 248 27.19 -6.74 -47.05
C PHE A 248 28.59 -6.70 -47.67
N LEU A 249 29.16 -7.88 -47.94
CA LEU A 249 30.46 -8.02 -48.58
C LEU A 249 30.34 -8.49 -50.04
N ARG A 250 31.26 -8.01 -50.87
CA ARG A 250 31.51 -8.58 -52.20
C ARG A 250 32.98 -8.93 -52.36
N GLN A 251 33.26 -10.01 -53.05
CA GLN A 251 34.59 -10.36 -53.53
C GLN A 251 34.99 -9.39 -54.66
N TRP A 252 36.23 -8.90 -54.64
CA TRP A 252 36.77 -8.08 -55.74
C TRP A 252 36.98 -8.95 -56.98
N GLU A 253 36.86 -8.37 -58.17
CA GLU A 253 37.06 -9.10 -59.43
C GLU A 253 38.46 -9.72 -59.53
N ASN A 254 38.57 -10.89 -60.14
CA ASN A 254 39.82 -11.65 -60.34
C ASN A 254 40.59 -11.98 -59.04
N THR A 255 39.92 -11.97 -57.88
CA THR A 255 40.51 -12.38 -56.60
C THR A 255 40.05 -13.78 -56.19
N ARG A 256 40.75 -14.43 -55.25
CA ARG A 256 40.38 -15.74 -54.69
C ARG A 256 40.27 -15.62 -53.17
N ILE A 257 39.27 -16.29 -52.60
CA ILE A 257 39.05 -16.34 -51.15
C ILE A 257 38.96 -17.79 -50.73
N TYR A 258 39.70 -18.19 -49.72
CA TYR A 258 39.69 -19.54 -49.19
C TYR A 258 38.90 -19.61 -47.89
N ASP A 259 38.15 -20.69 -47.73
CA ASP A 259 37.61 -21.08 -46.43
C ASP A 259 37.67 -22.60 -46.23
N SER A 260 37.54 -23.04 -44.99
CA SER A 260 37.46 -24.45 -44.65
C SER A 260 36.61 -24.71 -43.41
N ASP A 261 36.53 -25.96 -42.98
CA ASP A 261 35.97 -26.35 -41.68
C ASP A 261 36.66 -25.66 -40.48
N ASN A 262 37.82 -25.02 -40.68
CA ASN A 262 38.47 -24.17 -39.67
C ASN A 262 38.01 -22.70 -39.70
N HIS A 263 37.08 -22.34 -40.58
CA HIS A 263 36.41 -21.03 -40.62
C HIS A 263 37.38 -19.83 -40.67
N HIS A 264 38.23 -19.80 -41.70
CA HIS A 264 39.27 -18.80 -41.89
C HIS A 264 38.73 -17.43 -42.27
N THR A 265 37.66 -17.40 -43.08
CA THR A 265 37.09 -16.18 -43.63
C THR A 265 35.82 -15.83 -42.86
N THR A 266 35.84 -14.70 -42.14
CA THR A 266 34.78 -14.31 -41.19
C THR A 266 34.26 -12.90 -41.45
N PHE A 267 32.99 -12.68 -41.12
CA PHE A 267 32.34 -11.38 -41.13
C PHE A 267 31.51 -11.23 -39.87
N SER A 268 31.77 -10.16 -39.12
CA SER A 268 31.09 -9.87 -37.87
C SER A 268 30.69 -8.41 -37.78
N GLY A 269 29.62 -8.13 -37.05
CA GLY A 269 29.23 -6.76 -36.75
C GLY A 269 28.31 -6.68 -35.54
N HIS A 270 28.33 -5.53 -34.86
CA HIS A 270 27.50 -5.30 -33.68
C HIS A 270 27.12 -3.82 -33.52
N LEU A 271 25.99 -3.59 -32.87
CA LEU A 271 25.57 -2.27 -32.42
C LEU A 271 26.44 -1.83 -31.24
N ILE A 272 27.02 -0.64 -31.32
CA ILE A 272 27.75 -0.01 -30.22
C ILE A 272 26.75 0.72 -29.31
N PHE A 273 25.92 1.59 -29.90
CA PHE A 273 24.84 2.28 -29.19
C PHE A 273 23.78 2.79 -30.19
N THR A 274 22.53 2.88 -29.71
CA THR A 274 21.41 3.48 -30.43
C THR A 274 21.51 5.01 -30.46
N MET A 275 20.87 5.65 -31.45
CA MET A 275 20.84 7.12 -31.65
C MET A 275 19.42 7.68 -31.63
#